data_AF-A0ABD4TSV3-F1
#
_entry.id   AF-A0ABD4TSV3-F1
#
_cell.length_a   1.000
_cell.length_b   1.000
_cell.length_c   1.000
_cell.angle_alpha   90.00
_cell.angle_beta   90.00
_cell.angle_gamma   90.00
#
_symmetry.space_group_name_H-M   'P 1'
#
loop_
_entity.id
_entity.type
_entity.pdbx_description
1 polymer ?
#
loop_
_entity_poly.entity_id
_entity_poly.type
_entity_poly.pdbx_seq_one_letter_code
_entity_poly.pdbx_strand_id
1 'polypeptide(L)'
;MSVLMSSAQARELLAAAHETEERTREKPAVPWGWILCAAVCFGVSLPLIFVLDQFWPFLLFVPCIGCIVVIERRRSNGVRSSIRQPVKEDPKMSFLPFGVYFLCISLLQVAPLQNKVFSSLLGAFATVVFVVTYARSWRTNA
;
A
#
# COMPACT_ATOMS: atom_id res chain seq x y z
N MET A 1 -38.91 28.66 2.38
CA MET A 1 -38.06 29.69 3.02
C MET A 1 -36.90 29.97 2.08
N SER A 2 -36.95 31.08 1.34
CA SER A 2 -35.79 31.57 0.57
C SER A 2 -34.87 32.31 1.53
N VAL A 3 -33.68 31.78 1.78
CA VAL A 3 -32.68 32.46 2.60
C VAL A 3 -32.17 33.66 1.79
N LEU A 4 -32.51 34.88 2.22
CA LEU A 4 -31.91 36.11 1.71
C LEU A 4 -30.49 36.22 2.29
N MET A 5 -29.54 35.55 1.64
CA MET A 5 -28.12 35.69 1.95
C MET A 5 -27.57 36.93 1.26
N SER A 6 -26.85 37.77 1.99
CA SER A 6 -26.08 38.85 1.38
C SER A 6 -24.95 38.27 0.52
N SER A 7 -24.56 38.97 -0.55
CA SER A 7 -23.47 38.54 -1.44
C SER A 7 -22.13 38.38 -0.70
N ALA A 8 -21.93 39.13 0.39
CA ALA A 8 -20.76 38.99 1.27
C ALA A 8 -20.77 37.65 2.02
N GLN A 9 -21.89 37.28 2.65
CA GLN A 9 -22.04 35.99 3.34
C GLN A 9 -21.94 34.80 2.39
N ALA A 10 -22.42 34.93 1.16
CA ALA A 10 -22.26 33.90 0.13
C ALA A 10 -20.79 33.67 -0.23
N ARG A 11 -19.99 34.74 -0.35
CA ARG A 11 -18.55 34.64 -0.63
C ARG A 11 -17.76 34.05 0.53
N GLU A 12 -18.11 34.43 1.75
CA GLU A 12 -17.46 33.93 2.96
C GLU A 12 -17.70 32.42 3.16
N LEU A 13 -18.92 31.95 2.90
CA LEU A 13 -19.24 30.52 2.93
C LEU A 13 -18.57 29.73 1.80
N LEU A 14 -18.42 30.33 0.61
CA LEU A 14 -17.67 29.72 -0.48
C LEU A 14 -16.17 29.66 -0.19
N ALA A 15 -15.60 30.70 0.44
CA ALA A 15 -14.21 30.70 0.86
C ALA A 15 -13.95 29.65 1.93
N ALA A 16 -14.83 29.54 2.94
CA ALA A 16 -14.75 28.50 3.95
C ALA A 16 -14.91 27.09 3.35
N ALA A 17 -15.81 26.91 2.38
CA ALA A 17 -15.97 25.66 1.65
C ALA A 17 -14.69 25.31 0.86
N HIS A 18 -14.08 26.28 0.17
CA HIS A 18 -12.82 26.08 -0.53
C HIS A 18 -11.65 25.77 0.41
N GLU A 19 -11.55 26.43 1.56
CA GLU A 19 -10.52 26.10 2.55
C GLU A 19 -10.69 24.67 3.09
N THR A 20 -11.94 24.23 3.32
CA THR A 20 -12.20 22.84 3.71
C THR A 20 -11.91 21.85 2.57
N GLU A 21 -12.17 22.22 1.32
CA GLU A 21 -11.87 21.41 0.15
C GLU A 21 -10.35 21.26 -0.04
N GLU A 22 -9.59 22.35 0.12
CA GLU A 22 -8.13 22.33 0.08
C GLU A 22 -7.51 21.51 1.21
N ARG A 23 -8.01 21.64 2.45
CA ARG A 23 -7.59 20.77 3.57
C ARG A 23 -7.93 19.31 3.34
N THR A 24 -9.07 19.01 2.70
CA THR A 24 -9.45 17.62 2.38
C THR A 24 -8.70 17.09 1.15
N ARG A 25 -8.15 17.99 0.31
CA ARG A 25 -7.31 17.66 -0.85
C ARG A 25 -5.86 17.39 -0.48
N GLU A 26 -5.45 17.64 0.77
CA GLU A 26 -4.16 17.18 1.27
C GLU A 26 -4.06 15.66 1.07
N LYS A 27 -3.23 15.26 0.12
CA LYS A 27 -3.07 13.85 -0.25
C LYS A 27 -2.70 13.07 1.00
N PRO A 28 -3.39 11.96 1.32
CA PRO A 28 -3.07 11.18 2.50
C PRO A 28 -1.60 10.77 2.44
N ALA A 29 -0.86 11.11 3.50
CA ALA A 29 0.56 10.82 3.60
C ALA A 29 0.81 9.33 3.35
N VAL A 30 1.85 9.02 2.55
CA VAL A 30 2.22 7.65 2.21
C VAL A 30 2.48 6.87 3.52
N PRO A 31 1.82 5.72 3.76
CA PRO A 31 1.98 4.94 4.99
C PRO A 31 3.28 4.14 4.97
N TRP A 32 4.42 4.82 4.90
CA TRP A 32 5.76 4.23 4.76
C TRP A 32 6.07 3.17 5.82
N GLY A 33 5.67 3.38 7.07
CA GLY A 33 5.90 2.40 8.14
C GLY A 33 5.30 1.03 7.84
N TRP A 34 4.08 0.99 7.29
CA TRP A 34 3.40 -0.26 6.94
C TRP A 34 3.98 -0.87 5.66
N ILE A 35 4.32 -0.04 4.67
CA ILE A 35 4.93 -0.51 3.41
C ILE A 35 6.30 -1.14 3.69
N LEU A 36 7.13 -0.51 4.53
CA LEU A 36 8.45 -1.02 4.90
C LEU A 36 8.33 -2.28 5.76
N CYS A 37 7.41 -2.30 6.73
CA CYS A 37 7.18 -3.49 7.55
C CYS A 37 6.74 -4.69 6.68
N ALA A 38 5.78 -4.48 5.78
CA ALA A 38 5.36 -5.50 4.82
C ALA A 38 6.52 -5.94 3.93
N ALA A 39 7.28 -5.01 3.36
CA ALA A 39 8.38 -5.32 2.46
C ALA A 39 9.50 -6.11 3.14
N VAL A 40 9.85 -5.75 4.38
CA VAL A 40 10.89 -6.46 5.17
C VAL A 40 10.41 -7.87 5.52
N CYS A 41 9.18 -8.05 6.01
CA CYS A 41 8.63 -9.37 6.27
C CYS A 41 8.63 -10.25 5.01
N PHE A 42 8.32 -9.65 3.86
CA PHE A 42 8.29 -10.32 2.57
C PHE A 42 9.68 -10.74 2.10
N GLY A 43 10.63 -9.80 2.13
CA GLY A 43 12.00 -9.99 1.68
C GLY A 43 12.79 -10.97 2.55
N VAL A 44 12.63 -10.87 3.87
CA VAL A 44 13.33 -11.72 4.85
C VAL A 44 12.78 -13.13 4.86
N SER A 45 11.51 -13.34 4.51
CA SER A 45 10.94 -14.69 4.44
C SER A 45 11.68 -15.59 3.46
N LEU A 46 12.11 -15.07 2.30
CA LEU A 46 12.77 -15.84 1.23
C LEU A 46 14.11 -16.48 1.65
N PRO A 47 15.10 -15.75 2.19
CA PRO A 47 16.33 -16.35 2.69
C PRO A 47 16.11 -17.20 3.93
N LEU A 48 15.12 -16.89 4.79
CA LEU A 48 14.82 -17.70 5.96
C LEU A 48 14.35 -19.12 5.61
N ILE A 49 13.64 -19.29 4.47
CA ILE A 49 13.24 -20.62 3.96
C ILE A 49 14.46 -21.53 3.79
N PHE A 50 15.58 -20.97 3.30
CA PHE A 50 16.82 -21.72 3.12
C PHE A 50 17.64 -21.91 4.39
N VAL A 51 17.64 -20.93 5.28
CA VAL A 51 18.45 -21.02 6.51
C VAL A 51 17.86 -22.02 7.50
N LEU A 52 16.52 -22.08 7.59
CA LEU A 52 15.83 -22.89 8.58
C LEU A 52 15.37 -24.24 8.04
N ASP A 53 15.38 -24.45 6.71
CA ASP A 53 14.89 -25.66 6.01
C ASP A 53 13.52 -26.13 6.54
N GLN A 54 12.69 -25.14 6.88
CA GLN A 54 11.44 -25.32 7.61
C GLN A 54 10.37 -24.41 7.00
N PHE A 55 9.11 -24.81 7.12
CA PHE A 55 7.95 -24.04 6.61
C PHE A 55 7.63 -22.79 7.44
N TRP A 56 8.32 -22.55 8.55
CA TRP A 56 8.11 -21.40 9.44
C TRP A 56 8.15 -20.01 8.77
N PRO A 57 8.95 -19.76 7.73
CA PRO A 57 9.00 -18.45 7.08
C PRO A 57 7.73 -18.10 6.31
N PHE A 58 6.86 -19.09 5.98
CA PHE A 58 5.51 -18.82 5.49
C PHE A 58 4.64 -18.12 6.56
N LEU A 59 4.98 -18.24 7.85
CA LEU A 59 4.30 -17.49 8.91
C LEU A 59 4.54 -15.98 8.78
N LEU A 60 5.64 -15.54 8.15
CA LEU A 60 5.89 -14.12 7.87
C LEU A 60 4.96 -13.56 6.78
N PHE A 61 4.28 -14.43 6.03
CA PHE A 61 3.27 -14.02 5.06
C PHE A 61 2.00 -13.48 5.74
N VAL A 62 1.65 -13.99 6.92
CA VAL A 62 0.49 -13.54 7.70
C VAL A 62 0.60 -12.06 8.11
N PRO A 63 1.68 -11.57 8.75
CA PRO A 63 1.84 -10.16 9.04
C PRO A 63 1.98 -9.30 7.78
N CYS A 64 2.56 -9.83 6.68
CA CYS A 64 2.56 -9.12 5.39
C CYS A 64 1.13 -8.84 4.90
N ILE A 65 0.26 -9.85 4.88
CA ILE A 65 -1.15 -9.69 4.49
C ILE A 65 -1.82 -8.69 5.43
N GLY A 66 -1.59 -8.78 6.74
CA GLY A 66 -2.11 -7.83 7.73
C GLY A 66 -1.71 -6.39 7.41
N CYS A 67 -0.43 -6.14 7.13
CA CYS A 67 0.07 -4.81 6.77
C CYS A 67 -0.58 -4.29 5.48
N ILE A 68 -0.73 -5.16 4.47
CA ILE A 68 -1.37 -4.83 3.21
C ILE A 68 -2.85 -4.43 3.42
N VAL A 69 -3.59 -5.18 4.23
CA VAL A 69 -4.99 -4.85 4.57
C VAL A 69 -5.07 -3.50 5.28
N VAL A 70 -4.12 -3.18 6.17
CA VAL A 70 -4.06 -1.88 6.84
C VAL A 70 -3.76 -0.75 5.85
N ILE A 71 -2.84 -0.96 4.90
CA ILE A 71 -2.53 0.01 3.84
C ILE A 71 -3.79 0.29 3.00
N GLU A 72 -4.49 -0.74 2.55
CA GLU A 72 -5.70 -0.57 1.74
C GLU A 72 -6.87 0.04 2.54
N ARG A 73 -7.03 -0.32 3.83
CA ARG A 73 -8.02 0.34 4.70
C ARG A 73 -7.72 1.84 4.88
N ARG A 74 -6.46 2.22 5.06
CA ARG A 74 -6.07 3.64 5.15
C ARG A 74 -6.34 4.38 3.85
N ARG A 75 -6.24 3.70 2.72
CA ARG A 75 -6.54 4.24 1.39
C ARG A 75 -8.04 4.49 1.19
N SER A 76 -8.89 3.56 1.62
CA SER A 76 -10.35 3.67 1.54
C SER A 76 -10.93 4.69 2.54
N ASN A 77 -10.36 4.80 3.74
CA ASN A 77 -10.82 5.74 4.77
C ASN A 77 -10.61 7.23 4.41
N GLY A 78 -9.85 7.55 3.35
CA GLY A 78 -9.69 8.93 2.86
C GLY A 78 -10.86 9.45 2.00
N VAL A 79 -11.91 8.67 1.76
CA VAL A 79 -12.91 8.94 0.70
C VAL A 79 -14.27 9.45 1.23
N ARG A 80 -14.45 9.73 2.53
CA ARG A 80 -15.77 10.17 3.03
C ARG A 80 -15.73 11.38 3.95
N SER A 81 -16.10 12.54 3.41
CA SER A 81 -16.70 13.63 4.19
C SER A 81 -18.15 13.93 3.79
N SER A 82 -18.65 13.53 2.62
CA SER A 82 -20.07 13.73 2.28
C SER A 82 -20.69 12.68 1.36
N ILE A 83 -21.95 12.35 1.63
CA ILE A 83 -22.79 11.35 0.92
C ILE A 83 -23.06 11.71 -0.56
N ARG A 84 -22.74 12.93 -1.01
CA ARG A 84 -23.04 13.42 -2.37
C ARG A 84 -21.84 13.45 -3.32
N GLN A 85 -20.65 13.05 -2.89
CA GLN A 85 -19.51 12.99 -3.79
C GLN A 85 -19.66 11.84 -4.80
N PRO A 86 -19.32 12.04 -6.08
CA PRO A 86 -19.28 10.97 -7.06
C PRO A 86 -18.34 9.87 -6.54
N VAL A 87 -18.80 8.61 -6.63
CA VAL A 87 -18.05 7.45 -6.14
C VAL A 87 -16.69 7.43 -6.84
N LYS A 88 -15.63 7.82 -6.11
CA LYS A 88 -14.25 7.60 -6.57
C LYS A 88 -14.08 6.08 -6.61
N GLU A 89 -13.79 5.51 -7.78
CA GLU A 89 -13.57 4.08 -7.91
C GLU A 89 -12.54 3.65 -6.86
N ASP A 90 -12.89 2.64 -6.06
CA ASP A 90 -11.96 2.10 -5.09
C ASP A 90 -10.70 1.67 -5.83
N PRO A 91 -9.52 2.08 -5.33
CA PRO A 91 -8.30 1.80 -6.04
C PRO A 91 -8.07 0.29 -6.11
N LYS A 92 -7.93 -0.22 -7.34
CA LYS A 92 -7.70 -1.65 -7.58
C LYS A 92 -6.38 -2.08 -6.96
N MET A 93 -6.44 -3.15 -6.18
CA MET A 93 -5.28 -3.76 -5.55
C MET A 93 -4.39 -4.39 -6.63
N SER A 94 -3.09 -4.07 -6.62
CA SER A 94 -2.16 -4.68 -7.57
C SER A 94 -1.74 -6.07 -7.08
N PHE A 95 -2.06 -7.12 -7.83
CA PHE A 95 -1.65 -8.50 -7.53
C PHE A 95 -0.20 -8.82 -7.91
N LEU A 96 0.48 -7.89 -8.59
CA LEU A 96 1.86 -8.04 -9.05
C LEU A 96 2.86 -8.45 -7.94
N PRO A 97 2.83 -7.88 -6.72
CA PRO A 97 3.76 -8.27 -5.67
C PRO A 97 3.59 -9.72 -5.23
N PHE A 98 2.35 -10.23 -5.20
CA PHE A 98 2.08 -11.64 -4.94
C PHE A 98 2.62 -12.54 -6.05
N GLY A 99 2.42 -12.16 -7.31
CA GLY A 99 2.97 -12.88 -8.46
C GLY A 99 4.51 -12.96 -8.42
N VAL A 100 5.18 -11.85 -8.11
CA VAL A 100 6.65 -11.80 -7.96
C VAL A 100 7.12 -12.72 -6.83
N TYR A 101 6.39 -12.80 -5.73
CA TYR A 101 6.73 -13.70 -4.63
C TYR A 101 6.65 -15.17 -5.01
N PHE A 102 5.55 -15.59 -5.63
CA PHE A 102 5.42 -16.97 -6.10
C PHE A 102 6.48 -17.28 -7.14
N LEU A 103 6.81 -16.34 -8.03
CA LEU A 103 7.91 -16.50 -8.98
C LEU A 103 9.26 -16.64 -8.27
N CYS A 104 9.55 -15.83 -7.25
CA CYS A 104 10.77 -15.96 -6.45
C CYS A 104 10.85 -17.31 -5.73
N ILE A 105 9.75 -17.79 -5.15
CA ILE A 105 9.69 -19.13 -4.53
C ILE A 105 9.92 -20.23 -5.57
N SER A 106 9.30 -20.15 -6.74
CA SER A 106 9.50 -21.13 -7.81
C SER A 106 10.95 -21.13 -8.31
N LEU A 107 11.57 -19.95 -8.46
CA LEU A 107 12.98 -19.83 -8.84
C LEU A 107 13.90 -20.44 -7.77
N LEU A 108 13.54 -20.34 -6.50
CA LEU A 108 14.28 -20.96 -5.42
C LEU A 108 14.24 -22.50 -5.47
N GLN A 109 13.19 -23.12 -6.03
CA GLN A 109 13.13 -24.57 -6.20
C GLN A 109 14.04 -25.10 -7.32
N VAL A 110 14.35 -24.27 -8.33
CA VAL A 110 15.15 -24.66 -9.49
C VAL A 110 16.62 -24.23 -9.34
N ALA A 111 16.88 -23.22 -8.51
CA ALA A 111 18.23 -22.76 -8.20
C ALA A 111 19.01 -23.82 -7.39
N PRO A 112 20.35 -23.84 -7.47
CA PRO A 112 21.15 -24.74 -6.66
C PRO A 112 20.82 -24.54 -5.19
N LEU A 113 20.24 -25.59 -4.58
CA LEU A 113 19.56 -25.65 -3.26
C LEU A 113 20.36 -25.16 -2.04
N GLN A 114 21.56 -24.61 -2.22
CA GLN A 114 22.46 -24.22 -1.13
C GLN A 114 23.10 -22.84 -1.31
N ASN A 115 22.78 -22.09 -2.38
CA ASN A 115 23.37 -20.78 -2.57
C ASN A 115 22.63 -19.71 -1.74
N LYS A 116 23.10 -19.53 -0.49
CA LYS A 116 22.60 -18.52 0.45
C LYS A 116 22.63 -17.10 -0.15
N VAL A 117 23.66 -16.79 -0.95
CA VAL A 117 23.81 -15.47 -1.60
C VAL A 117 22.69 -15.23 -2.61
N PHE A 118 22.35 -16.26 -3.40
CA PHE A 118 21.26 -16.17 -4.38
C PHE A 118 19.92 -15.91 -3.70
N SER A 119 19.61 -16.62 -2.62
CA SER A 119 18.36 -16.43 -1.86
C SER A 119 18.22 -15.01 -1.28
N SER A 120 19.32 -14.45 -0.77
CA SER A 120 19.34 -13.09 -0.23
C SER A 120 19.17 -12.04 -1.32
N LEU A 121 19.81 -12.21 -2.49
CA LEU A 121 19.62 -11.32 -3.64
C LEU A 121 18.18 -11.34 -4.15
N LEU A 122 17.56 -12.53 -4.19
CA LEU A 122 16.18 -12.69 -4.60
C LEU A 122 15.20 -12.04 -3.60
N GLY A 123 15.47 -12.19 -2.30
CA GLY A 123 14.73 -11.51 -1.23
C GLY A 123 14.83 -9.99 -1.33
N ALA A 124 16.04 -9.46 -1.56
CA ALA A 124 16.26 -8.03 -1.76
C ALA A 124 15.51 -7.52 -3.01
N PHE A 125 15.57 -8.26 -4.11
CA PHE A 125 14.84 -7.93 -5.34
C PHE A 125 13.33 -7.87 -5.11
N ALA A 126 12.74 -8.89 -4.48
CA ALA A 126 11.32 -8.93 -4.16
C ALA A 126 10.90 -7.75 -3.25
N THR A 127 11.75 -7.39 -2.27
CA THR A 127 11.55 -6.23 -1.40
C THR A 127 11.49 -4.92 -2.20
N VAL A 128 12.46 -4.70 -3.09
CA VAL A 128 12.53 -3.48 -3.91
C VAL A 128 11.30 -3.38 -4.81
N VAL A 129 10.92 -4.49 -5.47
CA VAL A 129 9.73 -4.53 -6.33
C VAL A 129 8.47 -4.22 -5.52
N PHE A 130 8.32 -4.80 -4.32
CA PHE A 130 7.18 -4.53 -3.44
C PHE A 130 7.10 -3.05 -3.04
N VAL A 131 8.21 -2.45 -2.58
CA VAL A 131 8.24 -1.04 -2.17
C VAL A 131 7.93 -0.13 -3.35
N VAL A 132 8.56 -0.36 -4.51
CA VAL A 132 8.37 0.47 -5.71
C VAL A 132 6.94 0.39 -6.21
N THR A 133 6.35 -0.80 -6.26
CA THR A 133 4.97 -1.00 -6.74
C THR A 133 3.95 -0.36 -5.81
N TYR A 134 4.08 -0.53 -4.50
CA TYR A 134 3.20 0.13 -3.53
C TYR A 134 3.39 1.65 -3.48
N ALA A 135 4.63 2.15 -3.51
CA ALA A 135 4.90 3.58 -3.54
C ALA A 135 4.36 4.22 -4.83
N ARG A 136 4.53 3.57 -5.99
CA ARG A 136 3.97 4.03 -7.27
C ARG A 136 2.44 3.97 -7.25
N SER A 137 1.86 2.86 -6.80
CA SER A 137 0.40 2.71 -6.65
C SER A 137 -0.19 3.80 -5.77
N TRP A 138 0.48 4.15 -4.67
CA TRP A 138 0.05 5.25 -3.81
C TRP A 138 0.14 6.60 -4.52
N ARG A 139 1.25 6.92 -5.19
CA ARG A 139 1.40 8.20 -5.92
C ARG A 139 0.43 8.37 -7.08
N THR A 140 0.06 7.29 -7.76
CA THR A 140 -0.84 7.33 -8.91
C THR A 140 -2.31 7.44 -8.50
N ASN A 141 -2.69 6.89 -7.33
CA ASN A 141 -4.09 6.78 -6.92
C ASN A 141 -4.48 7.63 -5.70
N ALA A 142 -3.51 8.21 -4.97
CA ALA A 142 -3.74 9.24 -3.95
C ALA A 142 -3.91 10.62 -4.60
#